data_AF-A0A060C9X5-F1
#
_entry.id   AF-A0A060C9X5-F1
#
_cell.length_a   1.000
_cell.length_b   1.000
_cell.length_c   1.000
_cell.angle_alpha   90.00
_cell.angle_beta   90.00
_cell.angle_gamma   90.00
#
_symmetry.space_group_name_H-M   'P 1'
#
loop_
_entity.id
_entity.type
_entity.pdbx_description
1 polymer ?
#
loop_
_entity_poly.entity_id
_entity_poly.type
_entity_poly.pdbx_seq_one_letter_code
_entity_poly.pdbx_strand_id
1 'polypeptide(L)'
;MPMELVLLPIVESAFNPYATSGANAAGIWQIIPSTGRNYGLKQTHNYDARRDVVASTTAALNMMQRLNKMFDGDWLLTIAAYNSGEGRVMKAIKANKSRGKPTDFWSLSLPRETRIYVPKMLALSDI
;
A
#
# COMPACT_ATOMS: atom_id res chain seq x y z
N MET A 1 -8.33 -12.83 0.21
CA MET A 1 -8.14 -11.36 0.33
C MET A 1 -9.50 -10.71 0.16
N PRO A 2 -9.77 -9.58 0.82
CA PRO A 2 -10.98 -8.79 0.62
C PRO A 2 -11.11 -8.33 -0.84
N MET A 3 -12.34 -8.27 -1.35
CA MET A 3 -12.63 -7.87 -2.73
C MET A 3 -12.41 -6.37 -2.94
N GLU A 4 -12.60 -5.59 -1.89
CA GLU A 4 -12.45 -4.14 -1.77
C GLU A 4 -11.04 -3.66 -2.18
N LEU A 5 -10.03 -4.54 -2.14
CA LEU A 5 -8.67 -4.21 -2.61
C LEU A 5 -8.62 -3.93 -4.12
N VAL A 6 -9.63 -4.35 -4.89
CA VAL A 6 -9.77 -3.99 -6.32
C VAL A 6 -9.93 -2.47 -6.53
N LEU A 7 -10.31 -1.74 -5.48
CA LEU A 7 -10.50 -0.29 -5.50
C LEU A 7 -9.18 0.47 -5.27
N LEU A 8 -8.11 -0.19 -4.83
CA LEU A 8 -6.82 0.48 -4.57
C LEU A 8 -6.22 1.16 -5.80
N PRO A 9 -6.22 0.53 -6.99
CA PRO A 9 -5.78 1.22 -8.20
C PRO A 9 -6.58 2.49 -8.54
N ILE A 10 -7.85 2.60 -8.11
CA ILE A 10 -8.65 3.83 -8.26
C ILE A 10 -8.03 4.94 -7.41
N VAL A 11 -7.78 4.65 -6.13
CA VAL A 11 -7.20 5.61 -5.18
C VAL A 11 -5.77 6.00 -5.57
N GLU A 12 -4.99 5.06 -6.09
CA GLU A 12 -3.58 5.28 -6.45
C GLU A 12 -3.40 6.06 -7.74
N SER A 13 -4.22 5.79 -8.77
CA SER A 13 -3.92 6.25 -10.12
C SER A 13 -5.14 6.54 -10.99
N ALA A 14 -6.36 6.35 -10.48
CA ALA A 14 -7.57 6.26 -11.29
C ALA A 14 -7.41 5.28 -12.47
N PHE A 15 -6.78 4.12 -12.21
CA PHE A 15 -6.42 3.09 -13.20
C PHE A 15 -5.51 3.54 -14.36
N ASN A 16 -4.78 4.65 -14.23
CA ASN A 16 -3.86 5.10 -15.28
C ASN A 16 -2.52 4.33 -15.24
N PRO A 17 -2.20 3.44 -16.20
CA PRO A 17 -0.93 2.69 -16.21
C PRO A 17 0.29 3.56 -16.50
N TYR A 18 0.07 4.79 -17.00
CA TYR A 18 1.11 5.76 -17.27
C TYR A 18 1.33 6.75 -16.12
N ALA A 19 0.55 6.67 -15.04
CA ALA A 19 0.70 7.55 -13.88
C ALA A 19 2.11 7.48 -13.27
N THR A 20 2.60 8.64 -12.82
CA THR A 20 3.86 8.75 -12.08
C THR A 20 3.76 9.85 -11.04
N SER A 21 4.01 9.50 -9.78
CA SER A 21 4.02 10.47 -8.69
C SER A 21 5.36 11.21 -8.59
N GLY A 22 5.40 12.30 -7.81
CA GLY A 22 6.64 13.02 -7.50
C GLY A 22 7.68 12.16 -6.76
N ALA A 23 7.27 11.04 -6.15
CA ALA A 23 8.17 10.06 -5.53
C ALA A 23 8.63 8.96 -6.50
N ASN A 24 8.39 9.12 -7.81
CA ASN A 24 8.66 8.14 -8.87
C ASN A 24 7.91 6.81 -8.73
N ALA A 25 6.79 6.81 -8.00
CA ALA A 25 5.88 5.66 -7.97
C ALA A 25 5.14 5.57 -9.31
N ALA A 26 5.00 4.38 -9.88
CA ALA A 26 4.55 4.23 -11.27
C ALA A 26 3.44 3.19 -11.45
N GLY A 27 2.63 3.41 -12.49
CA GLY A 27 1.57 2.49 -12.91
C GLY A 27 0.33 2.53 -12.03
N ILE A 28 -0.57 1.58 -12.28
CA ILE A 28 -1.90 1.59 -11.65
C ILE A 28 -1.84 1.37 -10.13
N TRP A 29 -0.77 0.71 -9.67
CA TRP A 29 -0.51 0.37 -8.27
C TRP A 29 0.45 1.35 -7.58
N GLN A 30 0.91 2.40 -8.29
CA GLN A 30 1.88 3.37 -7.78
C GLN A 30 3.04 2.73 -7.00
N ILE A 31 3.71 1.76 -7.63
CA ILE A 31 4.83 1.05 -7.00
C ILE A 31 6.11 1.89 -7.18
N ILE A 32 6.82 2.17 -6.09
CA ILE A 32 8.12 2.86 -6.16
C ILE A 32 9.22 1.95 -6.74
N PRO A 33 10.30 2.50 -7.33
CA PRO A 33 11.28 1.70 -8.08
C PRO A 33 11.94 0.59 -7.24
N SER A 34 12.34 0.91 -6.01
CA SER A 34 12.99 -0.04 -5.09
C SER A 34 12.06 -1.19 -4.72
N THR A 35 10.82 -0.88 -4.32
CA THR A 35 9.79 -1.90 -4.04
C THR A 35 9.55 -2.76 -5.26
N GLY A 36 9.39 -2.17 -6.45
CA GLY A 36 9.18 -2.94 -7.67
C GLY A 36 10.29 -3.97 -7.90
N ARG A 37 11.56 -3.57 -7.76
CA ARG A 37 12.70 -4.51 -7.91
C ARG A 37 12.66 -5.63 -6.86
N ASN A 38 12.34 -5.30 -5.61
CA ASN A 38 12.24 -6.28 -4.53
C ASN A 38 11.14 -7.32 -4.78
N TYR A 39 10.11 -6.96 -5.54
CA TYR A 39 9.01 -7.84 -5.95
C TYR A 39 9.18 -8.39 -7.39
N GLY A 40 10.39 -8.33 -7.95
CA GLY A 40 10.69 -8.93 -9.25
C GLY A 40 10.22 -8.13 -10.47
N LEU A 41 9.74 -6.90 -10.29
CA LEU A 41 9.37 -6.03 -11.40
C LEU A 41 10.63 -5.51 -12.09
N LYS A 42 10.90 -6.08 -13.27
CA LYS A 42 12.02 -5.69 -14.13
C LYS A 42 11.89 -4.22 -14.53
N GLN A 43 12.99 -3.49 -14.40
CA GLN A 43 13.10 -2.08 -14.77
C GLN A 43 14.34 -1.93 -15.65
N THR A 44 14.14 -1.71 -16.95
CA THR A 44 15.17 -1.40 -17.94
C THR A 44 14.86 -0.06 -18.59
N HIS A 45 15.76 0.41 -19.46
CA HIS A 45 15.55 1.66 -20.20
C HIS A 45 14.25 1.65 -21.04
N ASN A 46 13.88 0.49 -21.62
CA ASN A 46 12.76 0.36 -22.53
C ASN A 46 11.52 -0.31 -21.90
N TYR A 47 11.63 -0.82 -20.68
CA TYR A 47 10.55 -1.57 -20.04
C TYR A 47 10.53 -1.36 -18.54
N ASP A 48 9.41 -0.86 -18.04
CA ASP A 48 9.14 -0.71 -16.62
C ASP A 48 7.93 -1.55 -16.24
N ALA A 49 8.18 -2.74 -15.66
CA ALA A 49 7.14 -3.69 -15.28
C ALA A 49 6.17 -3.15 -14.20
N ARG A 50 6.46 -1.99 -13.59
CA ARG A 50 5.52 -1.29 -12.70
C ARG A 50 4.31 -0.73 -13.47
N ARG A 51 4.47 -0.51 -14.77
CA ARG A 51 3.41 -0.03 -15.69
C ARG A 51 2.68 -1.16 -16.41
N ASP A 52 3.27 -2.36 -16.42
CA ASP A 52 2.63 -3.56 -16.93
C ASP A 52 1.54 -4.00 -15.96
N VAL A 53 0.27 -3.94 -16.39
CA VAL A 53 -0.88 -4.20 -15.53
C VAL A 53 -0.82 -5.59 -14.90
N VAL A 54 -0.42 -6.62 -15.64
CA VAL A 54 -0.43 -8.01 -15.14
C VAL A 54 0.73 -8.22 -14.17
N ALA A 55 1.94 -7.79 -14.54
CA ALA A 55 3.12 -7.95 -13.69
C ALA A 55 2.98 -7.14 -12.40
N SER A 56 2.58 -5.86 -12.49
CA SER A 56 2.40 -4.98 -11.34
C SER A 56 1.28 -5.44 -10.41
N THR A 57 0.18 -5.99 -10.94
CA THR A 57 -0.90 -6.58 -10.12
C THR A 57 -0.39 -7.78 -9.34
N THR A 58 0.34 -8.69 -9.97
CA THR A 58 0.92 -9.84 -9.27
C THR A 58 1.83 -9.39 -8.13
N ALA A 59 2.70 -8.41 -8.40
CA ALA A 59 3.58 -7.84 -7.38
C ALA A 59 2.81 -7.16 -6.24
N ALA A 60 1.79 -6.35 -6.55
CA ALA A 60 0.98 -5.65 -5.56
C ALA A 60 0.21 -6.63 -4.64
N LEU A 61 -0.40 -7.67 -5.21
CA LEU A 61 -1.13 -8.69 -4.46
C LEU A 61 -0.18 -9.52 -3.56
N ASN A 62 1.00 -9.89 -4.06
CA ASN A 62 2.03 -10.55 -3.26
C ASN A 62 2.49 -9.65 -2.10
N MET A 63 2.65 -8.35 -2.36
CA MET A 63 3.00 -7.38 -1.32
C MET A 63 1.92 -7.28 -0.25
N MET A 64 0.65 -7.16 -0.66
CA MET A 64 -0.49 -7.12 0.26
C MET A 64 -0.61 -8.38 1.11
N GLN A 65 -0.49 -9.55 0.50
CA GLN A 65 -0.59 -10.81 1.24
C GLN A 65 0.49 -10.92 2.31
N ARG A 66 1.72 -10.52 1.98
CA ARG A 66 2.83 -10.46 2.94
C ARG A 66 2.56 -9.45 4.05
N LEU A 67 2.11 -8.24 3.72
CA LEU A 67 1.79 -7.21 4.71
C LEU A 67 0.65 -7.67 5.62
N ASN A 68 -0.38 -8.30 5.07
CA ASN A 68 -1.50 -8.79 5.87
C ASN A 68 -1.08 -9.89 6.85
N LYS A 69 -0.19 -10.80 6.41
CA LYS A 69 0.44 -11.76 7.32
C LYS A 69 1.29 -11.07 8.41
N MET A 70 1.98 -9.98 8.08
CA MET A 70 2.78 -9.21 9.04
C MET A 70 1.92 -8.52 10.12
N PHE A 71 0.71 -8.10 9.76
CA PHE A 71 -0.22 -7.42 10.67
C PHE A 71 -1.34 -8.33 11.16
N ASP A 72 -1.09 -9.65 11.25
CA ASP A 72 -1.99 -10.63 11.85
C ASP A 72 -3.43 -10.61 11.28
N GLY A 73 -3.56 -10.30 9.98
CA GLY A 73 -4.85 -10.21 9.30
C GLY A 73 -5.53 -8.84 9.35
N ASP A 74 -4.97 -7.85 10.07
CA ASP A 74 -5.54 -6.50 10.14
C ASP A 74 -5.37 -5.75 8.81
N TRP A 75 -6.47 -5.63 8.06
CA TRP A 75 -6.49 -4.99 6.75
C TRP A 75 -6.30 -3.47 6.82
N LEU A 76 -6.69 -2.79 7.90
CA LEU A 76 -6.46 -1.35 8.03
C LEU A 76 -4.97 -1.05 8.19
N LEU A 77 -4.28 -1.83 9.02
CA LEU A 77 -2.83 -1.76 9.16
C LEU A 77 -2.10 -2.19 7.89
N THR A 78 -2.62 -3.20 7.18
CA THR A 78 -2.10 -3.66 5.89
C THR A 78 -2.12 -2.53 4.85
N ILE A 79 -3.27 -1.87 4.68
CA ILE A 79 -3.44 -0.78 3.71
C ILE A 79 -2.61 0.44 4.14
N ALA A 80 -2.58 0.77 5.44
CA ALA A 80 -1.72 1.83 5.96
C ALA A 80 -0.23 1.57 5.69
N ALA A 81 0.21 0.31 5.78
CA ALA A 81 1.58 -0.09 5.49
C ALA A 81 1.89 -0.09 3.99
N TYR A 82 0.91 -0.43 3.14
CA TYR A 82 1.04 -0.30 1.69
C TYR A 82 1.32 1.14 1.28
N ASN A 83 0.52 2.09 1.78
CA ASN A 83 0.66 3.52 1.48
C ASN A 83 1.92 4.14 2.11
N SER A 84 2.23 3.81 3.36
CA SER A 84 3.20 4.57 4.16
C SER A 84 4.50 3.84 4.50
N GLY A 85 4.59 2.56 4.13
CA GLY A 85 5.67 1.65 4.46
C GLY A 85 5.45 0.92 5.79
N GLU A 86 5.68 -0.40 5.80
CA GLU A 86 5.52 -1.26 6.98
C GLU A 86 6.37 -0.83 8.18
N GLY A 87 7.61 -0.38 7.98
CA GLY A 87 8.50 0.01 9.07
C GLY A 87 7.96 1.21 9.84
N ARG A 88 7.22 2.09 9.16
CA ARG A 88 6.56 3.24 9.77
C ARG A 88 5.38 2.78 10.64
N VAL A 89 4.54 1.89 10.13
CA VAL A 89 3.42 1.31 10.89
C VAL A 89 3.93 0.52 12.10
N MET A 90 4.94 -0.33 11.91
CA MET A 90 5.58 -1.10 12.99
C MET A 90 6.19 -0.20 14.07
N LYS A 91 6.83 0.91 13.69
CA LYS A 91 7.34 1.89 14.63
C LYS A 91 6.22 2.54 15.45
N ALA A 92 5.11 2.91 14.81
CA ALA A 92 3.95 3.47 15.48
C ALA A 92 3.31 2.47 16.46
N ILE A 93 3.14 1.21 16.04
CA ILE A 93 2.66 0.11 16.90
C ILE A 93 3.56 -0.05 18.11
N LYS A 94 4.88 -0.15 17.92
CA LYS A 94 5.85 -0.30 19.01
C LYS A 94 5.77 0.86 20.01
N ALA A 95 5.62 2.09 19.51
CA ALA A 95 5.48 3.28 20.35
C ALA A 95 4.17 3.31 21.17
N ASN A 96 3.06 2.80 20.62
CA ASN A 96 1.81 2.67 21.38
C ASN A 96 1.88 1.53 22.41
N LYS A 97 2.43 0.36 22.02
CA LYS A 97 2.62 -0.78 22.94
C LYS A 97 3.45 -0.38 24.16
N SER A 98 4.55 0.35 23.98
CA SER A 98 5.40 0.79 25.11
C SER A 98 4.72 1.78 26.06
N ARG A 99 3.59 2.36 25.66
CA ARG A 99 2.78 3.29 26.44
C ARG A 99 1.47 2.67 26.93
N GLY A 100 1.26 1.37 26.73
CA GLY A 100 0.00 0.69 27.06
C GLY A 100 -1.21 1.21 26.27
N LYS A 101 -0.99 1.78 25.07
CA LYS A 101 -2.06 2.32 24.22
C LYS A 101 -2.51 1.29 23.18
N PRO A 102 -3.76 1.37 22.68
CA PRO A 102 -4.24 0.52 21.60
C PRO A 102 -3.38 0.65 20.34
N THR A 103 -3.31 -0.41 19.54
CA THR A 103 -2.44 -0.51 18.35
C THR A 103 -3.19 -0.67 17.05
N ASP A 104 -4.53 -0.57 17.09
CA ASP A 104 -5.36 -0.50 15.91
C ASP A 104 -5.04 0.78 15.10
N PHE A 105 -5.34 0.75 13.80
CA PHE A 105 -5.06 1.85 12.88
C PHE A 105 -5.48 3.24 13.41
N TRP A 106 -6.66 3.35 14.02
CA TRP A 106 -7.23 4.63 14.46
C TRP A 106 -6.47 5.24 15.64
N SER A 107 -5.79 4.39 16.42
CA SER A 107 -5.00 4.79 17.57
C SER A 107 -3.54 5.13 17.23
N LEU A 108 -3.06 4.80 16.02
CA LEU A 108 -1.67 5.01 15.62
C LEU A 108 -1.39 6.44 15.16
N SER A 109 -0.24 6.97 15.57
CA SER A 109 0.29 8.23 15.05
C SER A 109 0.93 8.00 13.67
N LEU A 110 0.12 8.14 12.62
CA LEU A 110 0.51 7.97 11.22
C LEU A 110 0.47 9.30 10.43
N PRO A 111 1.18 9.40 9.29
CA PRO A 111 1.13 10.58 8.43
C PRO A 111 -0.30 10.96 8.07
N ARG A 112 -0.56 12.26 7.90
CA ARG A 112 -1.90 12.76 7.55
C ARG A 112 -2.43 12.10 6.26
N GLU A 113 -1.56 11.93 5.27
CA GLU A 113 -1.90 11.25 4.02
C GLU A 113 -2.45 9.84 4.26
N THR A 114 -1.72 9.02 5.03
CA THR A 114 -2.13 7.65 5.37
C THR A 114 -3.40 7.60 6.20
N ARG A 115 -3.56 8.53 7.15
CA ARG A 115 -4.78 8.68 7.96
C ARG A 115 -6.01 9.06 7.13
N ILE A 116 -5.82 9.65 5.95
CA ILE A 116 -6.90 9.95 5.00
C ILE A 116 -7.07 8.81 3.99
N TYR A 117 -5.98 8.15 3.60
CA TYR A 117 -5.97 7.09 2.60
C TYR A 117 -6.86 5.91 2.99
N VAL A 118 -6.71 5.37 4.21
CA VAL A 118 -7.49 4.22 4.67
C VAL A 118 -9.01 4.54 4.74
N PRO A 119 -9.45 5.67 5.34
CA PRO A 119 -10.86 6.06 5.28
C PRO A 119 -11.40 6.25 3.86
N LYS A 120 -10.61 6.80 2.92
CA LYS A 120 -11.03 6.90 1.52
C LYS A 120 -11.33 5.52 0.91
N MET A 121 -10.50 4.52 1.22
CA MET A 121 -10.73 3.15 0.78
C MET A 121 -12.00 2.55 1.36
N LEU A 122 -12.25 2.73 2.66
CA LEU A 122 -13.47 2.28 3.32
C LEU A 122 -14.72 2.94 2.71
N ALA A 123 -14.65 4.25 2.47
CA ALA A 123 -15.76 4.98 1.86
C ALA A 123 -16.09 4.50 0.43
N LEU A 124 -15.10 4.00 -0.32
CA LEU A 124 -15.33 3.44 -1.65
C LEU A 124 -15.88 2.01 -1.60
N SER A 125 -15.58 1.24 -0.54
CA SER A 125 -16.11 -0.13 -0.39
C SER A 125 -17.55 -0.19 0.10
N ASP A 126 -18.05 0.89 0.71
CA ASP A 126 -19.41 0.97 1.26
C ASP A 126 -20.48 1.39 0.22
N ILE A 127 -20.10 1.50 -1.07
CA ILE A 127 -20.96 1.93 -2.19
C ILE A 127 -21.63 0.72 -2.87
#